data_AF-F1YM00-F1
#
_entry.id   AF-F1YM00-F1
#
_cell.length_a   1.000
_cell.length_b   1.000
_cell.length_c   1.000
_cell.angle_alpha   90.00
_cell.angle_beta   90.00
_cell.angle_gamma   90.00
#
_symmetry.space_group_name_H-M   'P 1'
#
loop_
_entity.id
_entity.type
_entity.pdbx_description
1 polymer ?
#
loop_
_entity_poly.entity_id
_entity_poly.type
_entity_poly.pdbx_seq_one_letter_code
_entity_poly.pdbx_strand_id
1 'polypeptide(L)'
;MSPTGVDGLRAALVSAGAALVVAGVALCWALAEPEPSAVAGAVSIAAVSLLLGLGALPFLDARPSLIAIAVTAGVWGIASVLDGWLQVAQNLGVSPWAVRVGDVTTGLESGLPVLIGLVGAVAILGWTFAAMRGDPPVPVVAVIAGVGVLALSVTGHGTDSAWIPVVLGVHSLSAAWWAGTLAALVVTVRGKGGWARSLPEFSRWALPAVGALTVTGVVVALVQVGVGPQLWATGYGRIVLAKTVLLIVVLGLAAWHRRSWVPRARRHGVSERESITRAGTELLLLSVVLGLAAGLATTATG
;
A
#
# COMPACT_ATOMS: atom_id res chain seq x y z
N MET A 1 8.15 1.76 32.52
CA MET A 1 7.19 2.33 31.56
C MET A 1 6.15 1.26 31.27
N SER A 2 4.86 1.55 31.44
CA SER A 2 3.82 0.56 31.27
C SER A 2 3.68 0.15 29.79
N PRO A 3 3.46 -1.14 29.49
CA PRO A 3 3.18 -1.64 28.13
C PRO A 3 2.09 -0.84 27.40
N THR A 4 1.14 -0.29 28.16
CA THR A 4 -0.01 0.49 27.69
C THR A 4 0.35 1.72 26.84
N GLY A 5 1.50 2.37 27.09
CA GLY A 5 1.89 3.58 26.36
C GLY A 5 2.41 3.32 24.93
N VAL A 6 3.03 2.16 24.71
CA VAL A 6 3.57 1.78 23.39
C VAL A 6 2.46 1.24 22.50
N ASP A 7 1.55 0.42 23.05
CA ASP A 7 0.42 -0.10 22.30
C ASP A 7 -0.56 1.01 21.91
N GLY A 8 -0.80 1.98 22.79
CA GLY A 8 -1.57 3.18 22.46
C GLY A 8 -0.96 4.01 21.32
N LEU A 9 0.38 4.16 21.31
CA LEU A 9 1.08 4.83 20.20
C LEU A 9 0.90 4.08 18.87
N ARG A 10 1.01 2.74 18.87
CA ARG A 10 0.80 1.94 17.66
C ARG A 10 -0.61 2.08 17.14
N ALA A 11 -1.62 1.97 18.02
CA ALA A 11 -3.01 2.15 17.65
C ALA A 11 -3.26 3.53 17.03
N ALA A 12 -2.72 4.59 17.65
CA ALA A 12 -2.82 5.96 17.14
C ALA A 12 -2.16 6.12 15.76
N LEU A 13 -0.98 5.52 15.54
CA LEU A 13 -0.30 5.56 14.24
C LEU A 13 -1.05 4.80 13.16
N VAL A 14 -1.63 3.64 13.49
CA VAL A 14 -2.44 2.85 12.55
C VAL A 14 -3.71 3.62 12.18
N SER A 15 -4.41 4.21 13.17
CA SER A 15 -5.60 5.02 12.89
C SER A 15 -5.27 6.29 12.09
N ALA A 16 -4.16 6.96 12.41
CA ALA A 16 -3.72 8.14 11.68
C ALA A 16 -3.29 7.78 10.25
N GLY A 17 -2.59 6.66 10.05
CA GLY A 17 -2.24 6.15 8.73
C GLY A 17 -3.48 5.87 7.89
N ALA A 18 -4.46 5.14 8.43
CA ALA A 18 -5.74 4.89 7.74
C ALA A 18 -6.48 6.18 7.37
N ALA A 19 -6.53 7.15 8.29
CA ALA A 19 -7.12 8.46 8.01
C ALA A 19 -6.36 9.23 6.92
N LEU A 20 -5.03 9.15 6.90
CA LEU A 20 -4.20 9.83 5.90
C LEU A 20 -4.29 9.18 4.51
N VAL A 21 -4.54 7.87 4.42
CA VAL A 21 -4.88 7.22 3.14
C VAL A 21 -6.15 7.85 2.56
N VAL A 22 -7.20 8.00 3.37
CA VAL A 22 -8.45 8.64 2.95
C VAL A 22 -8.25 10.13 2.64
N ALA A 23 -7.46 10.84 3.46
CA ALA A 23 -7.14 12.24 3.22
C ALA A 23 -6.34 12.45 1.92
N GLY A 24 -5.47 11.50 1.55
CA GLY A 24 -4.78 11.50 0.26
C GLY A 24 -5.75 11.40 -0.92
N VAL A 25 -6.79 10.57 -0.82
CA VAL A 25 -7.87 10.52 -1.83
C VAL A 25 -8.65 11.84 -1.86
N ALA A 26 -8.97 12.42 -0.70
CA ALA A 26 -9.63 13.73 -0.63
C ALA A 26 -8.77 14.86 -1.24
N LEU A 27 -7.44 14.78 -1.13
CA LEU A 27 -6.53 15.71 -1.81
C LEU A 27 -6.59 15.53 -3.34
N CYS A 28 -6.75 14.30 -3.85
CA CYS A 28 -7.01 14.09 -5.27
C CYS A 28 -8.32 14.73 -5.73
N TRP A 29 -9.39 14.70 -4.91
CA TRP A 29 -10.64 15.40 -5.23
C TRP A 29 -10.44 16.90 -5.41
N ALA A 30 -9.59 17.53 -4.60
CA ALA A 30 -9.25 18.94 -4.77
C ALA A 30 -8.41 19.23 -6.04
N LEU A 31 -7.77 18.22 -6.63
CA LEU A 31 -6.81 18.38 -7.72
C LEU A 31 -7.34 17.94 -9.09
N ALA A 32 -8.17 16.88 -9.17
CA ALA A 32 -8.50 16.23 -10.44
C ALA A 32 -9.83 15.45 -10.47
N GLU A 33 -10.74 15.62 -9.50
CA GLU A 33 -12.07 14.97 -9.49
C GLU A 33 -12.07 13.45 -9.78
N PRO A 34 -11.42 12.62 -8.95
CA PRO A 34 -11.36 11.18 -9.17
C PRO A 34 -12.70 10.50 -8.88
N GLU A 35 -12.85 9.27 -9.35
CA GLU A 35 -14.08 8.50 -9.12
C GLU A 35 -14.37 8.25 -7.63
N PRO A 36 -15.65 8.13 -7.23
CA PRO A 36 -16.05 7.78 -5.86
C PRO A 36 -15.47 6.45 -5.32
N SER A 37 -15.10 5.53 -6.20
CA SER A 37 -14.47 4.23 -5.93
C SER A 37 -13.06 4.38 -5.36
N ALA A 38 -12.41 5.54 -5.57
CA ALA A 38 -11.03 5.81 -5.16
C ALA A 38 -10.76 5.54 -3.67
N VAL A 39 -11.75 5.76 -2.79
CA VAL A 39 -11.58 5.49 -1.35
C VAL A 39 -11.51 3.99 -1.08
N ALA A 40 -12.38 3.18 -1.69
CA ALA A 40 -12.36 1.73 -1.54
C ALA A 40 -11.08 1.15 -2.17
N GLY A 41 -10.67 1.64 -3.34
CA GLY A 41 -9.39 1.33 -3.96
C GLY A 41 -8.19 1.65 -3.06
N ALA A 42 -8.18 2.81 -2.40
CA ALA A 42 -7.11 3.20 -1.48
C ALA A 42 -7.02 2.28 -0.26
N VAL A 43 -8.16 1.90 0.33
CA VAL A 43 -8.20 0.93 1.43
C VAL A 43 -7.70 -0.44 0.96
N SER A 44 -8.10 -0.88 -0.23
CA SER A 44 -7.63 -2.13 -0.83
C SER A 44 -6.11 -2.14 -1.02
N ILE A 45 -5.55 -1.07 -1.60
CA ILE A 45 -4.10 -0.89 -1.81
C ILE A 45 -3.36 -0.90 -0.46
N ALA A 46 -3.86 -0.19 0.54
CA ALA A 46 -3.23 -0.15 1.86
C ALA A 46 -3.25 -1.53 2.54
N ALA A 47 -4.39 -2.24 2.48
CA ALA A 47 -4.55 -3.56 3.07
C ALA A 47 -3.65 -4.61 2.40
N VAL A 48 -3.64 -4.66 1.06
CA VAL A 48 -2.79 -5.61 0.32
C VAL A 48 -1.30 -5.29 0.49
N SER A 49 -0.93 -4.02 0.60
CA SER A 49 0.45 -3.61 0.92
C SER A 49 0.84 -4.12 2.31
N LEU A 50 -0.01 -3.93 3.33
CA LEU A 50 0.25 -4.43 4.66
C LEU A 50 0.34 -5.97 4.70
N LEU A 51 -0.50 -6.70 3.96
CA LEU A 51 -0.40 -8.16 3.84
C LEU A 51 0.92 -8.61 3.20
N LEU A 52 1.34 -7.93 2.13
CA LEU A 52 2.64 -8.15 1.49
C LEU A 52 3.78 -7.95 2.50
N GLY A 53 3.69 -6.87 3.30
CA GLY A 53 4.63 -6.59 4.38
C GLY A 53 4.66 -7.64 5.48
N LEU A 54 3.50 -8.05 5.98
CA LEU A 54 3.35 -9.07 7.01
C LEU A 54 3.91 -10.42 6.55
N GLY A 55 3.65 -10.80 5.29
CA GLY A 55 4.19 -12.02 4.68
C GLY A 55 5.71 -11.97 4.45
N ALA A 56 6.29 -10.77 4.33
CA ALA A 56 7.73 -10.58 4.13
C ALA A 56 8.54 -10.49 5.44
N LEU A 57 7.90 -10.36 6.60
CA LEU A 57 8.58 -10.26 7.90
C LEU A 57 9.59 -11.39 8.21
N PRO A 58 9.38 -12.67 7.80
CA PRO A 58 10.37 -13.71 8.02
C PRO A 58 11.74 -13.43 7.38
N PHE A 59 11.78 -12.69 6.27
CA PHE A 59 13.03 -12.27 5.63
C PHE A 59 13.75 -11.14 6.39
N LEU A 60 13.08 -10.57 7.41
CA LEU A 60 13.55 -9.45 8.22
C LEU A 60 13.72 -9.86 9.70
N ASP A 61 13.94 -11.16 9.98
CA ASP A 61 14.08 -11.70 11.35
C ASP A 61 12.92 -11.30 12.30
N ALA A 62 11.73 -11.15 11.74
CA ALA A 62 10.50 -10.82 12.46
C ALA A 62 9.42 -11.88 12.19
N ARG A 63 8.46 -11.99 13.12
CA ARG A 63 7.30 -12.86 12.96
C ARG A 63 6.04 -12.02 12.84
N PRO A 64 5.13 -12.33 11.90
CA PRO A 64 3.85 -11.64 11.82
C PRO A 64 2.94 -12.00 12.99
N SER A 65 1.93 -11.17 13.21
CA SER A 65 0.78 -11.51 14.05
C SER A 65 -0.30 -12.16 13.18
N LEU A 66 -0.76 -13.35 13.56
CA LEU A 66 -1.85 -14.05 12.87
C LEU A 66 -3.14 -13.22 12.85
N ILE A 67 -3.44 -12.53 13.96
CA ILE A 67 -4.60 -11.64 14.07
C ILE A 67 -4.46 -10.48 13.09
N ALA A 68 -3.26 -9.89 12.97
CA ALA A 68 -3.03 -8.80 12.02
C ALA A 68 -3.21 -9.27 10.57
N ILE A 69 -2.73 -10.47 10.21
CA ILE A 69 -2.96 -11.05 8.88
C ILE A 69 -4.46 -11.26 8.64
N ALA A 70 -5.17 -11.90 9.57
CA ALA A 70 -6.58 -12.21 9.42
C ALA A 70 -7.45 -10.95 9.28
N VAL A 71 -7.24 -9.96 10.15
CA VAL A 71 -7.98 -8.68 10.10
C VAL A 71 -7.68 -7.95 8.79
N THR A 72 -6.41 -7.86 8.40
CA THR A 72 -6.04 -7.16 7.15
C THR A 72 -6.58 -7.87 5.91
N ALA A 73 -6.61 -9.21 5.90
CA ALA A 73 -7.23 -10.00 4.83
C ALA A 73 -8.75 -9.75 4.74
N GLY A 74 -9.44 -9.68 5.88
CA GLY A 74 -10.84 -9.30 5.93
C GLY A 74 -11.10 -7.90 5.38
N VAL A 75 -10.28 -6.92 5.78
CA VAL A 75 -10.35 -5.55 5.25
C VAL A 75 -10.11 -5.52 3.74
N TRP A 76 -9.12 -6.25 3.24
CA TRP A 76 -8.83 -6.34 1.81
C TRP A 76 -9.99 -6.94 1.01
N GLY A 77 -10.58 -8.03 1.49
CA GLY A 77 -11.76 -8.64 0.86
C GLY A 77 -12.97 -7.73 0.83
N ILE A 78 -13.30 -7.08 1.95
CA ILE A 78 -14.41 -6.12 2.04
C ILE A 78 -14.17 -4.93 1.11
N ALA A 79 -12.97 -4.36 1.12
CA ALA A 79 -12.61 -3.24 0.25
C ALA A 79 -12.71 -3.61 -1.23
N SER A 80 -12.28 -4.83 -1.61
CA SER A 80 -12.38 -5.33 -3.00
C SER A 80 -13.84 -5.46 -3.47
N VAL A 81 -14.74 -5.91 -2.59
CA VAL A 81 -16.17 -6.02 -2.92
C VAL A 81 -16.81 -4.63 -3.04
N LEU A 82 -16.51 -3.73 -2.10
CA LEU A 82 -17.02 -2.35 -2.14
C LEU A 82 -16.53 -1.60 -3.39
N ASP A 83 -15.25 -1.76 -3.73
CA ASP A 83 -14.64 -1.16 -4.91
C ASP A 83 -15.33 -1.66 -6.18
N GLY A 84 -15.49 -2.98 -6.34
CA GLY A 84 -16.22 -3.57 -7.47
C GLY A 84 -17.69 -3.12 -7.56
N TRP A 85 -18.38 -3.01 -6.42
CA TRP A 85 -19.76 -2.53 -6.38
C TRP A 85 -19.89 -1.07 -6.83
N LEU A 86 -18.97 -0.21 -6.38
CA LEU A 86 -18.94 1.20 -6.77
C LEU A 86 -18.59 1.38 -8.26
N GLN A 87 -17.68 0.56 -8.79
CA GLN A 87 -17.36 0.54 -10.23
C GLN A 87 -18.58 0.16 -11.08
N VAL A 88 -19.35 -0.86 -10.68
CA VAL A 88 -20.59 -1.23 -11.39
C VAL A 88 -21.58 -0.06 -11.39
N ALA A 89 -21.77 0.61 -10.25
CA ALA A 89 -22.66 1.77 -10.17
C ALA A 89 -22.24 2.90 -11.11
N GLN A 90 -20.93 3.17 -11.17
CA GLN A 90 -20.34 4.21 -12.02
C GLN A 90 -20.49 3.89 -13.50
N ASN A 91 -20.13 2.68 -13.90
CA ASN A 91 -20.20 2.24 -15.30
C ASN A 91 -21.63 2.27 -15.85
N LEU A 92 -22.62 2.07 -14.99
CA LEU A 92 -24.04 2.15 -15.34
C LEU A 92 -24.62 3.57 -15.19
N GLY A 93 -23.89 4.52 -14.61
CA GLY A 93 -24.36 5.87 -14.35
C GLY A 93 -25.49 5.95 -13.33
N VAL A 94 -25.58 4.99 -12.40
CA VAL A 94 -26.65 4.90 -11.40
C VAL A 94 -26.13 5.11 -9.98
N SER A 95 -27.04 5.38 -9.04
CA SER A 95 -26.70 5.42 -7.62
C SER A 95 -26.23 4.04 -7.14
N PRO A 96 -25.24 3.95 -6.21
CA PRO A 96 -24.83 2.67 -5.62
C PRO A 96 -25.95 1.88 -4.95
N TRP A 97 -27.04 2.55 -4.57
CA TRP A 97 -28.21 1.95 -3.95
C TRP A 97 -29.19 1.33 -4.98
N ALA A 98 -29.03 1.67 -6.26
CA ALA A 98 -29.87 1.17 -7.35
C ALA A 98 -29.25 -0.05 -8.07
N VAL A 99 -27.99 -0.37 -7.79
CA VAL A 99 -27.29 -1.51 -8.39
C VAL A 99 -27.90 -2.83 -7.90
N ARG A 100 -28.14 -3.76 -8.83
CA ARG A 100 -28.64 -5.10 -8.56
C ARG A 100 -27.54 -6.13 -8.81
N VAL A 101 -27.67 -7.31 -8.20
CA VAL A 101 -26.71 -8.42 -8.38
C VAL A 101 -26.61 -8.85 -9.85
N GLY A 102 -27.69 -8.74 -10.62
CA GLY A 102 -27.68 -9.03 -12.06
C GLY A 102 -26.85 -8.05 -12.90
N ASP A 103 -26.62 -6.84 -12.38
CA ASP A 103 -25.89 -5.79 -13.09
C ASP A 103 -24.36 -5.97 -12.99
N VAL A 104 -23.92 -6.84 -12.08
CA VAL A 104 -22.50 -7.16 -11.84
C VAL A 104 -21.86 -7.76 -13.09
N THR A 105 -22.58 -8.61 -13.83
CA THR A 105 -22.04 -9.23 -15.06
C THR A 105 -21.89 -8.26 -16.22
N THR A 106 -22.66 -7.17 -16.22
CA THR A 106 -22.66 -6.17 -17.29
C THR A 106 -21.84 -4.92 -16.93
N GLY A 107 -21.71 -4.61 -15.65
CA GLY A 107 -21.03 -3.41 -15.16
C GLY A 107 -19.58 -3.61 -14.72
N LEU A 108 -19.08 -4.85 -14.58
CA LEU A 108 -17.64 -5.09 -14.39
C LEU A 108 -16.95 -5.30 -15.73
N GLU A 109 -16.26 -4.28 -16.23
CA GLU A 109 -15.47 -4.36 -17.47
C GLU A 109 -14.31 -5.35 -17.35
N SER A 110 -13.58 -5.33 -16.23
CA SER A 110 -12.65 -6.39 -15.86
C SER A 110 -12.95 -6.85 -14.43
N GLY A 111 -13.71 -7.94 -14.29
CA GLY A 111 -13.97 -8.54 -12.96
C GLY A 111 -12.74 -9.07 -12.25
N LEU A 112 -11.59 -9.06 -12.92
CA LEU A 112 -10.37 -9.71 -12.50
C LEU A 112 -9.76 -9.15 -11.19
N PRO A 113 -9.63 -7.83 -10.97
CA PRO A 113 -9.06 -7.33 -9.71
C PRO A 113 -9.93 -7.64 -8.50
N VAL A 114 -11.25 -7.52 -8.66
CA VAL A 114 -12.23 -7.83 -7.62
C VAL A 114 -12.20 -9.32 -7.27
N LEU A 115 -12.17 -10.20 -8.29
CA LEU A 115 -12.05 -11.63 -8.10
C LEU A 115 -10.73 -12.02 -7.44
N ILE A 116 -9.60 -11.46 -7.88
CA ILE A 116 -8.28 -11.70 -7.28
C ILE A 116 -8.25 -11.21 -5.83
N GLY A 117 -8.83 -10.04 -5.56
CA GLY A 117 -8.95 -9.50 -4.21
C GLY A 117 -9.75 -10.41 -3.28
N LEU A 118 -10.91 -10.88 -3.73
CA LEU A 118 -11.77 -11.77 -2.95
C LEU A 118 -11.15 -13.16 -2.74
N VAL A 119 -10.68 -13.80 -3.82
CA VAL A 119 -10.05 -15.12 -3.75
C VAL A 119 -8.77 -15.05 -2.94
N GLY A 120 -7.97 -13.99 -3.11
CA GLY A 120 -6.75 -13.76 -2.33
C GLY A 120 -7.05 -13.57 -0.84
N ALA A 121 -8.04 -12.76 -0.49
CA ALA A 121 -8.47 -12.58 0.89
C ALA A 121 -8.94 -13.89 1.53
N VAL A 122 -9.79 -14.66 0.83
CA VAL A 122 -10.26 -15.98 1.28
C VAL A 122 -9.09 -16.96 1.43
N ALA A 123 -8.16 -16.99 0.48
CA ALA A 123 -6.98 -17.85 0.55
C ALA A 123 -6.09 -17.51 1.76
N ILE A 124 -5.89 -16.22 2.06
CA ILE A 124 -5.13 -15.79 3.25
C ILE A 124 -5.89 -16.12 4.53
N LEU A 125 -7.22 -15.99 4.57
CA LEU A 125 -8.03 -16.44 5.72
C LEU A 125 -8.00 -17.97 5.91
N GLY A 126 -7.98 -18.73 4.82
CA GLY A 126 -7.75 -20.18 4.86
C GLY A 126 -6.34 -20.50 5.37
N TRP A 127 -5.34 -19.72 4.95
CA TRP A 127 -3.97 -19.83 5.45
C TRP A 127 -3.89 -19.51 6.95
N THR A 128 -4.57 -18.48 7.45
CA THR A 128 -4.57 -18.17 8.90
C THR A 128 -5.23 -19.28 9.71
N PHE A 129 -6.31 -19.88 9.20
CA PHE A 129 -6.93 -21.06 9.80
C PHE A 129 -5.99 -22.27 9.84
N ALA A 130 -5.27 -22.54 8.74
CA ALA A 130 -4.24 -23.58 8.71
C ALA A 130 -3.10 -23.30 9.71
N ALA A 131 -2.70 -22.03 9.87
CA ALA A 131 -1.69 -21.59 10.83
C ALA A 131 -2.13 -21.69 12.29
N MET A 132 -3.43 -21.80 12.59
CA MET A 132 -3.90 -22.14 13.94
C MET A 132 -3.64 -23.61 14.29
N ARG A 133 -3.40 -24.47 13.29
CA ARG A 133 -3.26 -25.92 13.44
C ARG A 133 -1.84 -26.42 13.12
N GLY A 134 -0.96 -25.57 12.63
CA GLY A 134 0.40 -25.91 12.21
C GLY A 134 1.25 -24.67 11.97
N ASP A 135 2.36 -24.83 11.24
CA ASP A 135 3.30 -23.74 10.92
C ASP A 135 3.48 -23.59 9.40
N PRO A 136 2.42 -23.23 8.64
CA PRO A 136 2.52 -23.05 7.20
C PRO A 136 3.46 -21.88 6.86
N PRO A 137 4.11 -21.90 5.69
CA PRO A 137 5.06 -20.86 5.32
C PRO A 137 4.38 -19.50 5.18
N VAL A 138 4.75 -18.56 6.05
CA VAL A 138 4.32 -17.16 6.03
C VAL A 138 4.55 -16.45 4.69
N PRO A 139 5.66 -16.70 3.94
CA PRO A 139 5.87 -16.05 2.64
C PRO A 139 4.76 -16.27 1.60
N VAL A 140 3.92 -17.30 1.76
CA VAL A 140 2.74 -17.51 0.89
C VAL A 140 1.78 -16.33 0.96
N VAL A 141 1.62 -15.70 2.13
CA VAL A 141 0.80 -14.49 2.30
C VAL A 141 1.34 -13.33 1.45
N ALA A 142 2.67 -13.17 1.40
CA ALA A 142 3.31 -12.16 0.57
C ALA A 142 3.13 -12.44 -0.92
N VAL A 143 3.20 -13.70 -1.34
CA VAL A 143 2.95 -14.08 -2.74
C VAL A 143 1.51 -13.75 -3.16
N ILE A 144 0.51 -14.15 -2.35
CA ILE A 144 -0.90 -13.88 -2.64
C ILE A 144 -1.17 -12.37 -2.69
N ALA A 145 -0.66 -11.61 -1.70
CA ALA A 145 -0.79 -10.16 -1.69
C ALA A 145 -0.07 -9.51 -2.89
N GLY A 146 1.10 -10.01 -3.28
CA GLY A 146 1.83 -9.56 -4.46
C GLY A 146 1.03 -9.74 -5.75
N VAL A 147 0.34 -10.86 -5.91
CA VAL A 147 -0.60 -11.07 -7.04
C VAL A 147 -1.74 -10.05 -7.01
N GLY A 148 -2.28 -9.74 -5.82
CA GLY A 148 -3.29 -8.69 -5.65
C GLY A 148 -2.79 -7.30 -6.08
N VAL A 149 -1.56 -6.92 -5.68
CA VAL A 149 -0.93 -5.67 -6.10
C VAL A 149 -0.76 -5.62 -7.62
N LEU A 150 -0.28 -6.70 -8.23
CA LEU A 150 -0.10 -6.79 -9.68
C LEU A 150 -1.42 -6.68 -10.43
N ALA A 151 -2.46 -7.36 -9.95
CA ALA A 151 -3.80 -7.28 -10.54
C ALA A 151 -4.29 -5.83 -10.60
N LEU A 152 -4.28 -5.12 -9.47
CA LEU A 152 -4.70 -3.71 -9.40
C LEU A 152 -3.88 -2.80 -10.31
N SER A 153 -2.60 -3.11 -10.52
CA SER A 153 -1.68 -2.24 -11.27
C SER A 153 -1.81 -2.41 -12.79
N VAL A 154 -2.14 -3.62 -13.25
CA VAL A 154 -2.11 -3.98 -14.67
C VAL A 154 -3.49 -3.80 -15.32
N THR A 155 -4.57 -4.09 -14.62
CA THR A 155 -5.92 -4.09 -15.22
C THR A 155 -6.46 -2.71 -15.56
N GLY A 156 -5.91 -1.64 -14.98
CA GLY A 156 -6.32 -0.25 -15.27
C GLY A 156 -5.63 0.37 -16.50
N HIS A 157 -4.66 -0.31 -17.10
CA HIS A 157 -3.87 0.20 -18.22
C HIS A 157 -4.06 -0.74 -19.41
N GLY A 158 -5.15 -0.56 -20.15
CA GLY A 158 -5.38 -1.20 -21.45
C GLY A 158 -4.37 -0.67 -22.47
N THR A 159 -3.13 -1.13 -22.39
CA THR A 159 -2.04 -0.67 -23.25
C THR A 159 -1.74 -1.70 -24.32
N ASP A 160 -1.60 -1.25 -25.56
CA ASP A 160 -1.05 -2.06 -26.67
C ASP A 160 0.44 -2.43 -26.48
N SER A 161 1.04 -2.00 -25.36
CA SER A 161 2.44 -2.17 -25.05
C SER A 161 2.69 -3.34 -24.09
N ALA A 162 3.57 -4.27 -24.50
CA ALA A 162 3.94 -5.42 -23.68
C ALA A 162 4.78 -5.07 -22.44
N TRP A 163 5.41 -3.88 -22.38
CA TRP A 163 6.36 -3.54 -21.32
C TRP A 163 5.80 -2.60 -20.24
N ILE A 164 4.76 -1.81 -20.54
CA ILE A 164 4.16 -0.88 -19.57
C ILE A 164 3.58 -1.63 -18.34
N PRO A 165 2.83 -2.72 -18.50
CA PRO A 165 2.35 -3.52 -17.36
C PRO A 165 3.47 -4.02 -16.45
N VAL A 166 4.63 -4.37 -17.02
CA VAL A 166 5.80 -4.82 -16.25
C VAL A 166 6.36 -3.67 -15.41
N VAL A 167 6.53 -2.49 -16.00
CA VAL A 167 7.02 -1.29 -15.28
C VAL A 167 6.07 -0.89 -14.16
N LEU A 168 4.75 -0.89 -14.42
CA LEU A 168 3.73 -0.62 -13.42
C LEU A 168 3.73 -1.68 -12.32
N GLY A 169 3.86 -2.96 -12.67
CA GLY A 169 3.95 -4.05 -11.70
C GLY A 169 5.17 -3.91 -10.78
N VAL A 170 6.35 -3.60 -11.33
CA VAL A 170 7.57 -3.37 -10.54
C VAL A 170 7.42 -2.13 -9.66
N HIS A 171 6.86 -1.03 -10.18
CA HIS A 171 6.58 0.18 -9.41
C HIS A 171 5.70 -0.13 -8.20
N SER A 172 4.55 -0.74 -8.44
CA SER A 172 3.54 -1.01 -7.42
C SER A 172 4.01 -2.04 -6.40
N LEU A 173 4.68 -3.12 -6.83
CA LEU A 173 5.27 -4.08 -5.90
C LEU A 173 6.34 -3.44 -5.01
N SER A 174 7.17 -2.56 -5.57
CA SER A 174 8.20 -1.85 -4.80
C SER A 174 7.59 -0.89 -3.78
N ALA A 175 6.55 -0.13 -4.18
CA ALA A 175 5.80 0.75 -3.29
C ALA A 175 5.10 -0.03 -2.17
N ALA A 176 4.36 -1.07 -2.54
CA ALA A 176 3.60 -1.91 -1.62
C ALA A 176 4.52 -2.63 -0.64
N TRP A 177 5.66 -3.15 -1.12
CA TRP A 177 6.63 -3.80 -0.25
C TRP A 177 7.23 -2.79 0.73
N TRP A 178 7.64 -1.59 0.30
CA TRP A 178 8.25 -0.59 1.18
C TRP A 178 7.28 -0.08 2.25
N ALA A 179 6.11 0.42 1.84
CA ALA A 179 5.11 0.93 2.77
C ALA A 179 4.53 -0.18 3.65
N GLY A 180 4.25 -1.34 3.04
CA GLY A 180 3.68 -2.50 3.70
C GLY A 180 4.60 -3.11 4.75
N THR A 181 5.88 -3.34 4.43
CA THR A 181 6.83 -3.89 5.40
C THR A 181 7.09 -2.91 6.54
N LEU A 182 7.18 -1.60 6.27
CA LEU A 182 7.33 -0.60 7.34
C LEU A 182 6.11 -0.61 8.27
N ALA A 183 4.89 -0.68 7.73
CA ALA A 183 3.68 -0.85 8.51
C ALA A 183 3.70 -2.17 9.32
N ALA A 184 4.11 -3.27 8.69
CA ALA A 184 4.23 -4.57 9.33
C ALA A 184 5.20 -4.52 10.52
N LEU A 185 6.34 -3.85 10.40
CA LEU A 185 7.28 -3.63 11.51
C LEU A 185 6.62 -2.81 12.65
N VAL A 186 5.92 -1.72 12.30
CA VAL A 186 5.20 -0.86 13.25
C VAL A 186 4.05 -1.57 13.95
N VAL A 187 3.45 -2.61 13.37
CA VAL A 187 2.35 -3.34 14.05
C VAL A 187 2.82 -4.60 14.78
N THR A 188 3.93 -5.23 14.35
CA THR A 188 4.35 -6.56 14.86
C THR A 188 5.63 -6.57 15.70
N VAL A 189 6.67 -5.82 15.33
CA VAL A 189 7.98 -5.95 15.98
C VAL A 189 7.93 -5.35 17.36
N ARG A 190 8.28 -6.13 18.39
CA ARG A 190 8.27 -5.73 19.80
C ARG A 190 9.68 -5.66 20.37
N GLY A 191 9.87 -4.75 21.33
CA GLY A 191 11.10 -4.61 22.08
C GLY A 191 12.31 -4.07 21.29
N LYS A 192 13.26 -3.52 22.04
CA LYS A 192 14.56 -3.03 21.55
C LYS A 192 15.32 -4.08 20.72
N GLY A 193 15.28 -5.34 21.14
CA GLY A 193 15.96 -6.45 20.47
C GLY A 193 15.34 -6.82 19.12
N GLY A 194 14.01 -6.78 19.00
CA GLY A 194 13.34 -7.03 17.72
C GLY A 194 13.69 -5.98 16.67
N TRP A 195 13.58 -4.70 17.04
CA TRP A 195 13.97 -3.59 16.16
C TRP A 195 15.45 -3.62 15.77
N ALA A 196 16.33 -4.03 16.69
CA ALA A 196 17.77 -4.13 16.39
C ALA A 196 18.11 -5.20 15.34
N ARG A 197 17.29 -6.26 15.20
CA ARG A 197 17.45 -7.31 14.18
C ARG A 197 16.75 -6.98 12.87
N SER A 198 15.51 -6.51 12.94
CA SER A 198 14.67 -6.36 11.74
C SER A 198 14.91 -5.08 10.97
N LEU A 199 15.22 -3.98 11.66
CA LEU A 199 15.43 -2.68 11.00
C LEU A 199 16.63 -2.65 10.03
N PRO A 200 17.78 -3.27 10.36
CA PRO A 200 18.91 -3.35 9.43
C PRO A 200 18.58 -4.10 8.14
N GLU A 201 17.90 -5.26 8.26
CA GLU A 201 17.48 -6.03 7.09
C GLU A 201 16.46 -5.25 6.25
N PHE A 202 15.47 -4.61 6.89
CA PHE A 202 14.55 -3.72 6.18
C PHE A 202 15.30 -2.62 5.42
N SER A 203 16.24 -1.93 6.07
CA SER A 203 17.01 -0.84 5.45
C SER A 203 17.98 -1.31 4.34
N ARG A 204 18.37 -2.59 4.35
CA ARG A 204 19.15 -3.22 3.29
C ARG A 204 18.29 -3.44 2.04
N TRP A 205 17.11 -4.01 2.21
CA TRP A 205 16.18 -4.31 1.12
C TRP A 205 15.40 -3.09 0.62
N ALA A 206 15.21 -2.06 1.47
CA ALA A 206 14.58 -0.81 1.08
C ALA A 206 15.36 -0.06 -0.01
N LEU A 207 16.70 -0.13 -0.03
CA LEU A 207 17.50 0.56 -1.05
C LEU A 207 17.16 0.13 -2.49
N PRO A 208 17.25 -1.17 -2.87
CA PRO A 208 16.89 -1.59 -4.22
C PRO A 208 15.40 -1.39 -4.53
N ALA A 209 14.50 -1.60 -3.56
CA ALA A 209 13.06 -1.38 -3.75
C ALA A 209 12.76 0.10 -4.07
N VAL A 210 13.32 1.02 -3.29
CA VAL A 210 13.18 2.47 -3.49
C VAL A 210 13.82 2.91 -4.81
N GLY A 211 14.96 2.34 -5.18
CA GLY A 211 15.60 2.59 -6.48
C GLY A 211 14.70 2.18 -7.64
N ALA A 212 14.18 0.95 -7.62
CA ALA A 212 13.25 0.43 -8.63
C ALA A 212 11.97 1.27 -8.69
N LEU A 213 11.38 1.59 -7.53
CA LEU A 213 10.20 2.46 -7.41
C LEU A 213 10.42 3.81 -8.08
N THR A 214 11.56 4.45 -7.80
CA THR A 214 11.89 5.79 -8.33
C THR A 214 12.07 5.76 -9.84
N VAL A 215 12.86 4.80 -10.35
CA VAL A 215 13.12 4.68 -11.79
C VAL A 215 11.83 4.39 -12.55
N THR A 216 11.08 3.39 -12.12
CA THR A 216 9.80 3.03 -12.76
C THR A 216 8.78 4.17 -12.67
N GLY A 217 8.73 4.89 -11.55
CA GLY A 217 7.84 6.05 -11.38
C GLY A 217 8.18 7.19 -12.33
N VAL A 218 9.46 7.47 -12.56
CA VAL A 218 9.91 8.46 -13.55
C VAL A 218 9.51 8.02 -14.96
N VAL A 219 9.74 6.75 -15.31
CA VAL A 219 9.35 6.22 -16.62
C VAL A 219 7.85 6.36 -16.86
N VAL A 220 7.02 5.94 -15.89
CA VAL A 220 5.55 6.06 -15.99
C VAL A 220 5.11 7.52 -16.09
N ALA A 221 5.68 8.42 -15.30
CA ALA A 221 5.36 9.84 -15.35
C ALA A 221 5.69 10.46 -16.71
N LEU A 222 6.85 10.13 -17.29
CA LEU A 222 7.26 10.62 -18.60
C LEU A 222 6.36 10.09 -19.72
N VAL A 223 5.93 8.82 -19.64
CA VAL A 223 5.04 8.21 -20.63
C VAL A 223 3.63 8.79 -20.55
N GLN A 224 3.08 8.96 -19.36
CA GLN A 224 1.68 9.36 -19.17
C GLN A 224 1.46 10.87 -19.24
N VAL A 225 2.42 11.69 -18.80
CA VAL A 225 2.26 13.16 -18.76
C VAL A 225 3.14 13.88 -19.78
N GLY A 226 4.27 13.29 -20.16
CA GLY A 226 5.28 13.95 -20.97
C GLY A 226 6.04 15.04 -20.21
N VAL A 227 6.75 15.87 -20.97
CA VAL A 227 7.49 17.04 -20.46
C VAL A 227 6.85 18.32 -20.99
N GLY A 228 6.51 19.26 -20.11
CA GLY A 228 5.94 20.55 -20.50
C GLY A 228 4.80 21.02 -19.60
N PRO A 229 3.97 21.98 -20.09
CA PRO A 229 2.89 22.58 -19.32
C PRO A 229 1.88 21.58 -18.76
N GLN A 230 1.74 20.41 -19.38
CA GLN A 230 0.85 19.33 -18.95
C GLN A 230 1.10 18.91 -17.49
N LEU A 231 2.34 19.03 -17.01
CA LEU A 231 2.71 18.71 -15.63
C LEU A 231 2.00 19.60 -14.59
N TRP A 232 1.72 20.87 -14.89
CA TRP A 232 1.09 21.79 -13.95
C TRP A 232 -0.27 22.33 -14.39
N ALA A 233 -0.59 22.22 -15.67
CA ALA A 233 -1.86 22.66 -16.24
C ALA A 233 -2.98 21.62 -16.05
N THR A 234 -2.66 20.33 -15.99
CA THR A 234 -3.64 19.23 -15.84
C THR A 234 -3.78 18.78 -14.40
N GLY A 235 -4.97 18.27 -14.02
CA GLY A 235 -5.19 17.66 -12.71
C GLY A 235 -4.30 16.44 -12.48
N TYR A 236 -4.18 15.57 -13.49
CA TYR A 236 -3.30 14.40 -13.48
C TYR A 236 -1.84 14.80 -13.22
N GLY A 237 -1.31 15.77 -13.96
CA GLY A 237 0.05 16.29 -13.79
C GLY A 237 0.31 16.85 -12.39
N ARG A 238 -0.64 17.61 -11.84
CA ARG A 238 -0.54 18.16 -10.47
C ARG A 238 -0.44 17.06 -9.42
N ILE A 239 -1.19 15.97 -9.56
CA ILE A 239 -1.09 14.81 -8.66
C ILE A 239 0.28 14.12 -8.80
N VAL A 240 0.78 13.95 -10.02
CA VAL A 240 2.13 13.40 -10.26
C VAL A 240 3.21 14.28 -9.62
N LEU A 241 3.11 15.61 -9.73
CA LEU A 241 4.01 16.55 -9.06
C LEU A 241 3.91 16.42 -7.53
N ALA A 242 2.70 16.37 -6.97
CA ALA A 242 2.51 16.19 -5.53
C ALA A 242 3.14 14.88 -5.02
N LYS A 243 2.95 13.76 -5.75
CA LYS A 243 3.60 12.47 -5.44
C LYS A 243 5.12 12.58 -5.53
N THR A 244 5.66 13.32 -6.49
CA THR A 244 7.10 13.51 -6.66
C THR A 244 7.69 14.31 -5.50
N VAL A 245 7.05 15.41 -5.09
CA VAL A 245 7.49 16.22 -3.93
C VAL A 245 7.46 15.38 -2.65
N LEU A 246 6.36 14.65 -2.40
CA LEU A 246 6.26 13.76 -1.25
C LEU A 246 7.32 12.66 -1.28
N LEU A 247 7.58 12.05 -2.44
CA LEU A 247 8.64 11.07 -2.59
C LEU A 247 10.00 11.66 -2.21
N ILE A 248 10.35 12.86 -2.69
CA ILE A 248 11.60 13.53 -2.33
C ILE A 248 11.71 13.73 -0.81
N VAL A 249 10.63 14.17 -0.16
CA VAL A 249 10.60 14.35 1.31
C VAL A 249 10.81 13.01 2.03
N VAL A 250 10.11 11.95 1.62
CA VAL A 250 10.24 10.61 2.22
C VAL A 250 11.65 10.05 1.98
N LEU A 251 12.22 10.22 0.80
CA LEU A 251 13.59 9.81 0.49
C LEU A 251 14.62 10.54 1.36
N GLY A 252 14.45 11.85 1.56
CA GLY A 252 15.28 12.65 2.46
C GLY A 252 15.19 12.13 3.91
N LEU A 253 13.97 11.86 4.38
CA LEU A 253 13.73 11.29 5.71
C LEU A 253 14.34 9.89 5.85
N ALA A 254 14.12 9.00 4.88
CA ALA A 254 14.65 7.65 4.85
C ALA A 254 16.19 7.64 4.82
N ALA A 255 16.81 8.54 4.05
CA ALA A 255 18.26 8.72 4.03
C ALA A 255 18.80 9.21 5.38
N TRP A 256 18.12 10.15 6.03
CA TRP A 256 18.48 10.62 7.37
C TRP A 256 18.32 9.52 8.43
N HIS A 257 17.21 8.78 8.39
CA HIS A 257 16.95 7.60 9.22
C HIS A 257 18.04 6.53 9.03
N ARG A 258 18.41 6.22 7.79
CA ARG A 258 19.46 5.25 7.48
C ARG A 258 20.81 5.62 8.11
N ARG A 259 21.16 6.91 8.11
CA ARG A 259 22.44 7.40 8.66
C ARG A 259 22.43 7.52 10.18
N SER A 260 21.30 7.93 10.77
CA SER A 260 21.22 8.27 12.21
C SER A 260 20.57 7.18 13.07
N TRP A 261 19.49 6.56 12.60
CA TRP A 261 18.65 5.63 13.36
C TRP A 261 19.17 4.19 13.27
N VAL A 262 19.42 3.69 12.05
CA VAL A 262 19.79 2.29 11.83
C VAL A 262 21.07 1.88 12.59
N PRO A 263 22.18 2.65 12.56
CA PRO A 263 23.39 2.28 13.31
C PRO A 263 23.17 2.25 14.82
N ARG A 264 22.37 3.18 15.35
CA ARG A 264 22.04 3.23 16.78
C ARG A 264 21.16 2.05 17.17
N ALA A 265 20.14 1.72 16.38
CA ALA A 265 19.26 0.60 16.63
C ALA A 265 20.03 -0.74 16.64
N ARG A 266 21.00 -0.92 15.74
CA ARG A 266 21.89 -2.11 15.72
C ARG A 266 22.67 -2.30 17.01
N ARG A 267 23.12 -1.20 17.62
CA ARG A 267 23.82 -1.21 18.92
C ARG A 267 22.85 -1.26 20.10
N HIS A 268 21.59 -1.59 19.82
CA HIS A 268 20.46 -1.49 20.71
C HIS A 268 20.23 -0.05 21.25
N GLY A 269 20.97 1.00 20.90
CA GLY A 269 20.84 2.34 21.51
C GLY A 269 19.55 3.14 21.23
N VAL A 270 18.46 2.49 20.82
CA VAL A 270 17.17 3.12 20.46
C VAL A 270 16.04 2.36 21.16
N SER A 271 15.15 3.10 21.83
CA SER A 271 13.99 2.50 22.48
C SER A 271 12.96 2.01 21.46
N GLU A 272 12.11 1.07 21.85
CA GLU A 272 11.00 0.61 21.01
C GLU A 272 10.06 1.77 20.61
N ARG A 273 9.73 2.65 21.56
CA ARG A 273 8.90 3.83 21.31
C ARG A 273 9.53 4.74 20.25
N GLU A 274 10.83 5.02 20.36
CA GLU A 274 11.53 5.86 19.40
C GLU A 274 11.56 5.23 17.99
N SER A 275 11.77 3.92 17.89
CA SER A 275 11.69 3.20 16.61
C SER A 275 10.30 3.26 16.00
N ILE A 276 9.24 3.09 16.80
CA ILE A 276 7.84 3.21 16.35
C ILE A 276 7.54 4.64 15.90
N THR A 277 8.00 5.66 16.63
CA THR A 277 7.77 7.05 16.23
C THR A 277 8.46 7.36 14.90
N ARG A 278 9.74 6.98 14.72
CA ARG A 278 10.48 7.22 13.48
C ARG A 278 9.87 6.48 12.29
N ALA A 279 9.58 5.19 12.45
CA ALA A 279 8.91 4.38 11.44
C ALA A 279 7.50 4.91 11.13
N GLY A 280 6.77 5.31 12.18
CA GLY A 280 5.44 5.89 12.10
C GLY A 280 5.41 7.17 11.27
N THR A 281 6.35 8.10 11.48
CA THR A 281 6.42 9.34 10.68
C THR A 281 6.60 9.05 9.19
N GLU A 282 7.48 8.13 8.84
CA GLU A 282 7.70 7.73 7.45
C GLU A 282 6.46 7.02 6.86
N LEU A 283 5.82 6.16 7.66
CA LEU A 283 4.57 5.49 7.28
C LEU A 283 3.39 6.45 7.07
N LEU A 284 3.27 7.51 7.88
CA LEU A 284 2.22 8.53 7.73
C LEU A 284 2.37 9.28 6.40
N LEU A 285 3.60 9.62 6.00
CA LEU A 285 3.87 10.22 4.70
C LEU A 285 3.55 9.25 3.56
N LEU A 286 3.98 7.99 3.67
CA LEU A 286 3.66 6.95 2.69
C LEU A 286 2.14 6.69 2.59
N SER A 287 1.40 6.83 3.69
CA SER A 287 -0.06 6.69 3.71
C SER A 287 -0.74 7.74 2.83
N VAL A 288 -0.27 9.00 2.88
CA VAL A 288 -0.75 10.06 1.98
C VAL A 288 -0.43 9.71 0.53
N VAL A 289 0.78 9.22 0.25
CA VAL A 289 1.21 8.82 -1.11
C VAL A 289 0.35 7.67 -1.65
N LEU A 290 -0.01 6.69 -0.84
CA LEU A 290 -0.92 5.60 -1.23
C LEU A 290 -2.32 6.11 -1.56
N GLY A 291 -2.86 7.04 -0.75
CA GLY A 291 -4.14 7.69 -1.04
C GLY A 291 -4.12 8.46 -2.36
N LEU A 292 -3.07 9.25 -2.61
CA LEU A 292 -2.87 9.94 -3.88
C LEU A 292 -2.72 8.97 -5.06
N ALA A 293 -2.05 7.83 -4.86
CA ALA A 293 -1.90 6.82 -5.90
C ALA A 293 -3.22 6.17 -6.29
N ALA A 294 -4.08 5.88 -5.31
CA ALA A 294 -5.42 5.36 -5.54
C ALA A 294 -6.30 6.36 -6.30
N GLY A 295 -6.32 7.63 -5.86
CA GLY A 295 -7.07 8.67 -6.56
C GLY A 295 -6.61 8.88 -8.00
N LEU A 296 -5.29 8.89 -8.23
CA LEU A 296 -4.70 9.01 -9.56
C LEU A 296 -5.10 7.87 -10.50
N ALA A 297 -5.19 6.63 -9.98
CA ALA A 297 -5.58 5.46 -10.78
C ALA A 297 -7.01 5.56 -11.32
N THR A 298 -7.85 6.36 -10.68
CA THR A 298 -9.25 6.63 -11.04
C THR A 298 -9.47 8.03 -11.60
N THR A 299 -8.40 8.74 -11.95
CA THR A 299 -8.47 10.08 -12.56
C THR A 299 -8.27 9.95 -14.07
N ALA A 300 -9.14 10.55 -14.86
CA ALA A 300 -8.99 10.58 -16.31
C ALA A 300 -7.66 11.24 -16.72
N THR A 301 -6.96 10.63 -17.68
CA THR A 301 -5.83 11.27 -18.38
C THR A 301 -6.41 12.32 -19.34
N GLY A 302 -6.65 13.52 -18.82
CA GLY A 302 -7.21 14.63 -19.59
C GLY A 302 -6.36 15.08 -20.77
#